data_AF-A0A3C1SQR2-F1
#
_entry.id   AF-A0A3C1SQR2-F1
#
_cell.length_a   1.000
_cell.length_b   1.000
_cell.length_c   1.000
_cell.angle_alpha   90.00
_cell.angle_beta   90.00
_cell.angle_gamma   90.00
#
_symmetry.space_group_name_H-M   'P 1'
#
loop_
_entity.id
_entity.type
_entity.pdbx_description
1 polymer ?
#
loop_
_entity_poly.entity_id
_entity_poly.type
_entity_poly.pdbx_seq_one_letter_code
_entity_poly.pdbx_strand_id
1 'polypeptide(L)' 'FARHHRDLIARFGRFPHRNAILGRDSTPEEIAYLNSSEAFHG' A
#
# COMPACT_ATOMS: atom_id res chain seq x y z
N PHE A 1 -14.39 1.00 -2.49
CA PHE A 1 -13.22 1.23 -3.37
C PHE A 1 -12.58 2.60 -3.21
N ALA A 2 -13.25 3.71 -3.53
CA ALA A 2 -12.63 5.06 -3.53
C ALA A 2 -12.09 5.51 -2.15
N ARG A 3 -12.79 5.19 -1.04
CA ARG A 3 -12.34 5.53 0.32
C ARG A 3 -11.01 4.86 0.67
N HIS A 4 -10.90 3.55 0.45
CA HIS A 4 -9.66 2.80 0.72
C HIS A 4 -8.47 3.34 -0.08
N HIS A 5 -8.66 3.65 -1.37
CA HIS A 5 -7.60 4.23 -2.20
C HIS A 5 -7.14 5.60 -1.68
N ARG A 6 -8.10 6.44 -1.29
CA ARG A 6 -7.80 7.75 -0.68
C ARG A 6 -7.02 7.57 0.63
N ASP A 7 -7.43 6.63 1.48
CA ASP A 7 -6.81 6.43 2.79
C ASP A 7 -5.37 5.88 2.64
N LEU A 8 -5.10 5.05 1.62
CA LEU A 8 -3.73 4.63 1.28
C LEU A 8 -2.86 5.78 0.79
N ILE A 9 -3.39 6.65 -0.07
CA ILE A 9 -2.66 7.83 -0.52
C ILE A 9 -2.45 8.80 0.66
N ALA A 10 -3.43 8.98 1.54
CA ALA A 10 -3.29 9.82 2.71
C ALA A 10 -2.24 9.28 3.71
N ARG A 11 -2.16 7.95 3.88
CA ARG A 11 -1.25 7.29 4.83
C ARG A 11 0.16 7.11 4.28
N PHE A 12 0.29 6.67 3.03
CA PHE A 12 1.57 6.25 2.44
C PHE A 12 2.03 7.18 1.31
N GLY A 13 1.19 8.09 0.82
CA GLY A 13 1.47 8.95 -0.34
C GLY A 13 1.49 8.21 -1.69
N ARG A 14 1.36 6.88 -1.68
CA ARG A 14 1.46 5.98 -2.84
C ARG A 14 0.67 4.70 -2.59
N PHE A 15 0.67 3.80 -3.58
CA PHE A 15 0.04 2.49 -3.49
C PHE A 15 1.10 1.41 -3.19
N PRO A 16 1.17 0.88 -1.95
CA PRO A 16 2.24 -0.04 -1.56
C PRO A 16 2.30 -1.32 -2.39
N HIS A 17 1.15 -1.84 -2.85
CA HIS A 17 1.09 -3.05 -3.70
C HIS A 17 1.79 -2.87 -5.06
N ARG A 18 1.98 -1.63 -5.53
CA ARG A 18 2.71 -1.33 -6.77
C ARG A 18 4.21 -1.18 -6.58
N ASN A 19 4.72 -1.16 -5.35
CA ASN A 19 6.14 -0.94 -5.09
C ASN A 19 7.00 -2.01 -5.76
N ALA A 20 6.63 -3.29 -5.65
CA ALA A 20 7.35 -4.40 -6.28
C ALA A 20 7.39 -4.30 -7.82
N ILE A 21 6.26 -3.98 -8.45
CA ILE A 21 6.17 -3.85 -9.92
C ILE A 21 6.96 -2.65 -10.43
N LEU A 22 7.05 -1.59 -9.63
CA LEU A 22 7.77 -0.36 -9.96
C LEU A 22 9.23 -0.36 -9.49
N GLY A 23 9.72 -1.48 -8.94
CA GLY A 23 11.10 -1.61 -8.44
C GLY A 23 11.43 -0.70 -7.26
N ARG A 24 10.44 -0.35 -6.43
CA ARG A 24 10.60 0.47 -5.23
C ARG A 24 10.68 -0.39 -3.99
N ASP A 25 11.56 -0.03 -3.07
CA ASP A 25 11.56 -0.63 -1.74
C ASP A 25 10.35 -0.16 -0.92
N SER A 26 9.70 -1.12 -0.26
CA SER A 26 8.63 -0.85 0.68
C SER A 26 9.21 -0.55 2.06
N THR A 27 8.67 0.46 2.72
CA THR A 27 8.98 0.76 4.12
C THR A 27 8.44 -0.34 5.05
N PRO A 28 8.94 -0.46 6.29
CA PRO A 28 8.43 -1.43 7.25
C PRO A 28 6.92 -1.32 7.50
N GLU A 29 6.38 -0.09 7.51
CA GLU A 29 4.93 0.16 7.68
C GLU A 29 4.11 -0.31 6.46
N GLU A 30 4.65 -0.11 5.26
CA GLU A 30 4.04 -0.62 4.03
C GLU A 30 4.05 -2.14 3.98
N ILE A 31 5.14 -2.78 4.40
CA ILE A 31 5.26 -4.25 4.48
C ILE A 31 4.27 -4.80 5.51
N ALA A 32 4.17 -4.18 6.69
CA ALA A 32 3.20 -4.57 7.71
C ALA A 32 1.77 -4.45 7.21
N TYR A 33 1.45 -3.37 6.48
CA TYR A 33 0.15 -3.21 5.84
C TYR A 33 -0.10 -4.29 4.78
N LEU A 34 0.86 -4.57 3.89
CA LEU A 34 0.74 -5.59 2.84
C LEU A 34 0.54 -7.00 3.41
N ASN A 35 1.10 -7.30 4.58
CA ASN A 35 0.92 -8.57 5.28
C ASN A 35 -0.34 -8.64 6.14
N SER A 36 -1.10 -7.54 6.25
CA SER A 36 -2.34 -7.50 7.04
C SER A 36 -3.54 -7.96 6.22
N SER A 37 -4.61 -8.44 6.88
CA SER A 37 -5.87 -8.79 6.22
C SER A 37 -6.61 -7.61 5.60
N GLU A 38 -6.23 -6.37 5.96
CA GLU A 38 -6.78 -5.13 5.40
C GLU A 38 -6.05 -4.68 4.14
N ALA A 39 -5.01 -5.42 3.73
CA ALA A 39 -4.27 -5.14 2.51
C ALA A 39 -5.18 -5.20 1.28
N PHE A 40 -5.17 -4.10 0.53
CA PHE A 40 -5.73 -4.06 -0.79
C PHE A 40 -4.75 -4.67 -1.80
N HIS A 41 -5.17 -5.79 -2.39
CA HIS A 41 -4.38 -6.60 -3.33
C HIS A 41 -4.75 -6.35 -4.80
N GLY A 42 -5.60 -5.35 -5.08
CA GLY A 42 -6.20 -5.14 -6.40
C GLY A 42 -5.20 -4.97 -7.53
#